data_AF-A0A2N2X776-F1
#
_entry.id   AF-A0A2N2X776-F1
#
_cell.length_a   1.000
_cell.length_b   1.000
_cell.length_c   1.000
_cell.angle_alpha   90.00
_cell.angle_beta   90.00
_cell.angle_gamma   90.00
#
_symmetry.space_group_name_H-M   'P 1'
#
loop_
_entity.id
_entity.type
_entity.pdbx_description
1 polymer ?
#
loop_
_entity_poly.entity_id
_entity_poly.type
_entity_poly.pdbx_seq_one_letter_code
_entity_poly.pdbx_strand_id
1 'polypeptide(L)' 'IGVFSIAAWAIAASFVVLFILKKTIGLRVTKEEEVDGLDIHEHKTNVYN' A
#
# COMPACT_ATOMS: atom_id res chain seq x y z
N ILE A 1 3.45 -28.03 -10.39
CA ILE A 1 2.83 -27.17 -11.43
C ILE A 1 1.79 -26.23 -10.81
N GLY A 2 0.75 -26.74 -10.13
CA GLY A 2 -0.32 -25.88 -9.57
C GLY A 2 0.13 -24.72 -8.66
N VAL A 3 1.07 -24.95 -7.75
CA VAL A 3 1.63 -23.88 -6.88
C VAL A 3 2.28 -22.76 -7.70
N PHE A 4 3.06 -23.11 -8.72
CA PHE A 4 3.70 -22.13 -9.61
C PHE A 4 2.67 -21.36 -10.43
N SER A 5 1.61 -22.03 -10.89
CA SER A 5 0.52 -21.39 -11.63
C SER A 5 -0.21 -20.35 -10.77
N ILE A 6 -0.54 -20.71 -9.52
CA ILE A 6 -1.23 -19.79 -8.60
C ILE A 6 -0.29 -18.64 -8.19
N ALA A 7 0.98 -18.92 -7.91
CA ALA A 7 1.96 -17.89 -7.58
C ALA A 7 2.15 -16.90 -8.73
N ALA A 8 2.31 -17.38 -9.97
CA ALA A 8 2.45 -16.54 -11.14
C ALA A 8 1.20 -15.66 -11.35
N TRP A 9 0.01 -16.23 -11.20
CA TRP A 9 -1.24 -15.48 -11.30
C TRP A 9 -1.36 -14.41 -10.21
N ALA A 10 -1.12 -14.77 -8.95
CA ALA A 10 -1.24 -13.85 -7.82
C ALA A 10 -0.26 -12.68 -7.94
N ILE A 11 0.99 -12.95 -8.32
CA ILE A 11 2.01 -11.90 -8.53
C ILE A 11 1.61 -10.99 -9.69
N ALA A 12 1.24 -11.56 -10.84
CA ALA A 12 0.89 -10.78 -12.01
C ALA A 12 -0.35 -9.90 -11.77
N ALA A 13 -1.42 -10.48 -11.22
CA ALA A 13 -2.65 -9.74 -10.92
C ALA A 13 -2.42 -8.64 -9.88
N SER A 14 -1.71 -8.96 -8.78
CA SER A 14 -1.39 -7.96 -7.76
C SER A 14 -0.52 -6.84 -8.31
N PHE A 15 0.48 -7.17 -9.13
CA PHE A 15 1.34 -6.18 -9.77
C PHE A 15 0.55 -5.23 -10.67
N VAL A 16 -0.35 -5.76 -11.52
CA VAL A 16 -1.18 -4.94 -12.41
C VAL A 16 -2.08 -4.00 -11.61
N VAL A 17 -2.80 -4.51 -10.61
CA VAL A 17 -3.71 -3.71 -9.79
C VAL A 17 -2.95 -2.62 -9.02
N LEU A 18 -1.88 -3.00 -8.32
CA LEU A 18 -1.09 -2.05 -7.53
C LEU A 18 -0.39 -1.01 -8.43
N PHE A 19 0.07 -1.39 -9.62
CA PHE A 19 0.69 -0.45 -10.55
C PHE A 19 -0.32 0.60 -11.06
N ILE A 20 -1.54 0.18 -11.39
CA ILE A 20 -2.62 1.10 -11.81
C ILE A 20 -2.97 2.06 -10.66
N LEU A 21 -3.15 1.56 -9.44
CA LEU A 21 -3.45 2.39 -8.28
C LEU A 21 -2.31 3.40 -8.00
N LYS A 22 -1.06 2.95 -8.10
CA LYS A 22 0.12 3.82 -7.96
C LYS A 22 0.13 4.98 -8.96
N LYS A 23 -0.34 4.74 -10.20
CA LYS A 23 -0.35 5.75 -11.27
C LYS A 23 -1.55 6.68 -11.24
N THR A 24 -2.66 6.24 -10.65
CA THR A 24 -3.91 7.00 -10.66
C THR A 24 -4.06 7.85 -9.39
N ILE A 25 -4.04 7.22 -8.23
CA ILE A 25 -4.29 7.87 -6.93
C ILE A 25 -3.06 7.92 -6.02
N GLY A 26 -2.07 7.08 -6.28
CA GLY A 26 -0.93 6.89 -5.38
C GLY A 26 -1.24 5.87 -4.28
N LEU A 27 -0.21 5.13 -3.85
CA LEU A 27 -0.33 4.05 -2.85
C LEU A 27 0.39 4.35 -1.53
N ARG A 28 1.26 5.37 -1.51
CA ARG A 28 2.12 5.69 -0.37
C ARG A 28 1.95 7.16 -0.04
N VAL A 29 1.85 7.44 1.25
CA VAL A 29 1.81 8.80 1.80
C VAL A 29 3.14 9.53 1.57
N THR A 30 3.18 10.82 1.90
CA THR A 30 4.42 11.60 1.83
C THR A 30 5.45 11.05 2.83
N LYS A 31 6.73 11.37 2.63
CA LYS A 31 7.80 10.86 3.53
C LYS A 31 7.65 11.42 4.94
N GLU A 32 7.20 12.66 5.02
CA GLU A 32 6.93 13.37 6.26
C GLU A 32 5.82 12.66 7.04
N GLU A 33 4.67 12.39 6.41
CA GLU A 33 3.55 11.66 7.03
C GLU A 33 3.92 10.22 7.42
N GLU A 34 4.79 9.56 6.64
CA GLU A 34 5.26 8.21 6.96
C GLU A 34 6.16 8.18 8.21
N VAL A 35 6.95 9.24 8.43
CA VAL A 35 7.83 9.38 9.61
C VAL A 35 7.05 9.83 10.84
N ASP A 36 6.13 10.78 10.67
CA ASP A 36 5.33 11.34 11.78
C ASP A 36 4.24 10.37 12.27
N GLY A 37 3.79 9.46 11.40
CA GLY A 37 2.84 8.40 11.73
C GLY A 37 1.41 8.71 11.28
N LEU A 38 0.77 7.71 10.68
CA LEU A 38 -0.51 7.88 9.99
C LEU A 38 -1.66 8.29 10.92
N ASP A 39 -1.63 7.85 12.18
CA ASP A 39 -2.67 8.15 13.17
C ASP A 39 -2.84 9.66 13.42
N ILE A 40 -1.74 10.41 13.35
CA ILE A 40 -1.75 11.87 13.54
C ILE A 40 -2.43 12.55 12.36
N HIS A 41 -2.15 12.07 11.15
CA HIS A 41 -2.62 12.69 9.90
C HIS A 41 -4.04 12.23 9.49
N GLU A 42 -4.40 10.96 9.70
CA GLU A 42 -5.69 10.39 9.30
C GLU A 42 -6.72 10.33 10.43
N HIS A 43 -6.28 10.03 11.66
CA HIS A 43 -7.18 9.81 12.80
C HIS A 43 -7.18 10.96 13.81
N LYS A 44 -6.35 12.00 13.62
CA LYS A 44 -6.21 13.16 14.54
C LYS A 44 -6.03 12.73 16.00
N THR A 45 -5.48 11.55 16.22
CA THR A 45 -5.32 10.95 17.55
C THR A 45 -3.85 10.66 17.74
N ASN A 46 -3.29 11.15 18.86
CA ASN A 46 -1.94 10.79 19.27
C ASN A 46 -2.05 9.69 20.31
N VAL A 47 -1.45 8.53 20.06
CA VAL A 47 -1.48 7.37 20.96
C VAL A 47 -0.75 7.64 22.28
N TYR A 48 0.06 8.70 22.36
CA TYR A 48 0.88 9.04 23.52
C TYR A 48 0.32 10.15 24.44
N ASN A 49 -0.97 10.49 24.35
CA ASN A 49 -1.62 11.42 25.28
C ASN A 49 -2.40 10.69 26.38
#